data_AF-A0A6I4M630-F1
#
_entry.id   AF-A0A6I4M630-F1
#
_cell.length_a   1.000
_cell.length_b   1.000
_cell.length_c   1.000
_cell.angle_alpha   90.00
_cell.angle_beta   90.00
_cell.angle_gamma   90.00
#
_symmetry.space_group_name_H-M   'P 1'
#
loop_
_entity.id
_entity.type
_entity.pdbx_description
1 polymer ?
#
loop_
_entity_poly.entity_id
_entity_poly.type
_entity_poly.pdbx_seq_one_letter_code
_entity_poly.pdbx_strand_id
1 'polypeptide(L)'
;MAAVRLSELEDEAWRGFLYARDRIWLEIEAGLAPLGVSTEAERTKTEKLKAVAKARGQKYVPPKPPTAERRKEITDNHIWSNAVGALLAVPENPQVRAGVLRIMATMPKVRVTKTSTAGQPTLTIVDSWSDGKETLVVRARTGQPVALLSEVPGIKPSMTYYHNSRVRTADVKAGKF
;
A
#
# COMPACT_ATOMS: atom_id res chain seq x y z
N MET A 1 14.07 -11.40 -21.01
CA MET A 1 12.91 -11.88 -20.22
C MET A 1 11.71 -11.06 -20.64
N ALA A 2 10.69 -11.68 -21.24
CA ALA A 2 9.50 -10.98 -21.71
C ALA A 2 8.66 -10.53 -20.51
N ALA A 3 8.28 -9.24 -20.49
CA ALA A 3 7.28 -8.73 -19.55
C ALA A 3 5.98 -9.49 -19.79
N VAL A 4 5.52 -10.25 -18.80
CA VAL A 4 4.19 -10.87 -18.84
C VAL A 4 3.19 -9.72 -18.79
N ARG A 5 2.64 -9.37 -19.95
CA ARG A 5 1.56 -8.39 -20.08
C ARG A 5 0.36 -8.93 -19.31
N LEU A 6 -0.27 -8.09 -18.48
CA LEU A 6 -1.59 -8.37 -17.92
C LEU A 6 -2.53 -8.71 -19.09
N SER A 7 -3.44 -9.67 -18.91
CA SER A 7 -4.48 -9.87 -19.91
C SER A 7 -5.36 -8.62 -19.97
N GLU A 8 -6.03 -8.38 -21.10
CA GLU A 8 -6.91 -7.20 -21.25
C GLU A 8 -7.97 -7.14 -20.15
N LEU A 9 -8.52 -8.29 -19.76
CA LEU A 9 -9.48 -8.41 -18.66
C LEU A 9 -8.87 -8.01 -17.30
N GLU A 10 -7.60 -8.31 -17.08
CA GLU A 10 -6.90 -7.94 -15.85
C GLU A 10 -6.54 -6.46 -15.83
N ASP A 11 -6.08 -5.90 -16.96
CA ASP A 11 -5.82 -4.46 -17.09
C ASP A 11 -7.12 -3.66 -16.92
N GLU A 12 -8.23 -4.12 -17.49
CA GLU A 12 -9.55 -3.48 -17.35
C GLU A 12 -10.08 -3.57 -15.92
N ALA A 13 -10.01 -4.74 -15.27
CA ALA A 13 -10.40 -4.89 -13.87
C ALA A 13 -9.56 -4.02 -12.93
N TRP A 14 -8.27 -3.85 -13.24
CA TRP A 14 -7.37 -2.99 -12.49
C TRP A 14 -7.61 -1.51 -12.71
N ARG A 15 -7.85 -1.09 -13.95
CA ARG A 15 -8.31 0.27 -14.25
C ARG A 15 -9.63 0.55 -13.57
N GLY A 16 -10.55 -0.41 -13.55
CA GLY A 16 -11.83 -0.32 -12.83
C GLY A 16 -11.64 -0.17 -11.32
N PHE A 17 -10.75 -0.96 -10.71
CA PHE A 17 -10.42 -0.85 -9.28
C PHE A 17 -9.73 0.48 -8.95
N LEU A 18 -8.72 0.89 -9.73
CA LEU A 18 -8.02 2.16 -9.53
C LEU A 18 -8.95 3.35 -9.77
N TYR A 19 -9.82 3.29 -10.78
CA TYR A 19 -10.84 4.30 -11.05
C TYR A 19 -11.88 4.36 -9.93
N ALA A 20 -12.36 3.21 -9.45
CA ALA A 20 -13.30 3.15 -8.32
C ALA A 20 -12.63 3.67 -7.05
N ARG A 21 -11.37 3.32 -6.78
CA ARG A 21 -10.59 3.85 -5.66
C ARG A 21 -10.41 5.35 -5.79
N ASP A 22 -9.94 5.85 -6.93
CA ASP A 22 -9.69 7.28 -7.15
C ASP A 22 -10.99 8.07 -7.05
N ARG A 23 -12.09 7.51 -7.56
CA ARG A 23 -13.43 8.10 -7.41
C ARG A 23 -13.90 8.10 -5.96
N ILE A 24 -13.78 6.98 -5.25
CA ILE A 24 -14.13 6.90 -3.82
C ILE A 24 -13.26 7.85 -3.01
N TRP A 25 -11.98 7.97 -3.36
CA TRP A 25 -11.04 8.87 -2.72
C TRP A 25 -11.37 10.34 -3.01
N LEU A 26 -11.75 10.67 -4.24
CA LEU A 26 -12.24 12.00 -4.62
C LEU A 26 -13.59 12.32 -3.98
N GLU A 27 -14.48 11.34 -3.81
CA GLU A 27 -15.77 11.50 -3.12
C GLU A 27 -15.57 11.69 -1.61
N ILE A 28 -14.61 10.98 -1.01
CA ILE A 28 -14.17 11.19 0.37
C ILE A 28 -13.53 12.58 0.50
N GLU A 29 -12.60 12.96 -0.38
CA GLU A 29 -11.98 14.29 -0.36
C GLU A 29 -13.01 15.40 -0.58
N ALA A 30 -13.99 15.22 -1.48
CA ALA A 30 -15.08 16.16 -1.70
C ALA A 30 -16.04 16.22 -0.50
N GLY A 31 -16.30 15.09 0.18
CA GLY A 31 -17.07 15.02 1.42
C GLY A 31 -16.33 15.65 2.61
N LEU A 32 -15.00 15.61 2.60
CA LEU A 32 -14.12 16.22 3.61
C LEU A 32 -13.76 17.68 3.29
N ALA A 33 -13.94 18.14 2.05
CA ALA A 33 -13.65 19.50 1.61
C ALA A 33 -14.48 20.59 2.34
N PRO A 34 -15.80 20.45 2.55
CA PRO A 34 -16.57 21.37 3.38
C PRO A 34 -16.22 21.27 4.88
N LEU A 35 -15.48 20.23 5.29
CA LEU A 35 -14.96 20.07 6.65
C LEU A 35 -13.52 20.61 6.80
N GLY A 36 -12.94 21.23 5.76
CA GLY A 36 -11.63 21.90 5.80
C GLY A 36 -10.40 20.98 5.88
N VAL A 37 -10.57 19.66 5.72
CA VAL A 37 -9.56 18.68 6.19
C VAL A 37 -8.33 18.55 5.28
N SER A 38 -8.33 19.00 4.00
CA SER A 38 -7.13 18.86 3.12
C SER A 38 -6.50 20.16 2.61
N THR A 39 -7.25 21.23 2.29
CA THR A 39 -6.66 22.48 1.79
C THR A 39 -6.42 23.50 2.91
N GLU A 40 -7.34 23.59 3.87
CA GLU A 40 -7.18 24.46 5.03
C GLU A 40 -6.17 23.88 6.02
N ALA A 41 -6.12 22.56 6.18
CA ALA A 41 -5.06 21.90 6.95
C ALA A 41 -3.65 22.15 6.37
N GLU A 42 -3.47 22.04 5.05
CA GLU A 42 -2.18 22.30 4.40
C GLU A 42 -1.82 23.80 4.39
N ARG A 43 -2.79 24.70 4.22
CA ARG A 43 -2.59 26.15 4.43
C ARG A 43 -2.19 26.45 5.87
N THR A 44 -2.89 25.88 6.84
CA THR A 44 -2.61 26.04 8.27
C THR A 44 -1.23 25.53 8.63
N LYS A 45 -0.83 24.39 8.07
CA LYS A 45 0.51 23.82 8.24
C LYS A 45 1.58 24.72 7.61
N THR A 46 1.33 25.25 6.42
CA THR A 46 2.22 26.21 5.75
C THR A 46 2.39 27.49 6.55
N GLU A 47 1.30 28.06 7.07
CA GLU A 47 1.33 29.25 7.92
C GLU A 47 2.05 28.99 9.25
N LYS A 48 1.83 27.81 9.87
CA LYS A 48 2.61 27.38 11.05
C LYS A 48 4.11 27.30 10.73
N LEU A 49 4.49 26.71 9.60
CA LEU A 49 5.91 26.63 9.19
C LEU A 49 6.52 28.00 8.91
N LYS A 50 5.77 28.92 8.29
CA LYS A 50 6.18 30.32 8.10
C LYS A 50 6.37 31.03 9.43
N ALA A 51 5.46 30.85 10.39
CA ALA A 51 5.54 31.43 11.72
C ALA A 51 6.76 30.91 12.50
N VAL A 52 7.04 29.60 12.43
CA VAL A 52 8.24 29.00 13.03
C VAL A 52 9.52 29.53 12.40
N ALA A 53 9.58 29.62 11.06
CA ALA A 53 10.73 30.21 10.37
C ALA A 53 10.96 31.66 10.80
N LYS A 54 9.90 32.48 10.82
CA LYS A 54 9.95 33.87 11.28
C LYS A 54 10.42 34.00 12.73
N ALA A 55 9.91 33.17 13.64
CA ALA A 55 10.33 33.15 15.05
C ALA A 55 11.81 32.78 15.22
N ARG A 56 12.37 32.01 14.29
CA ARG A 56 13.79 31.65 14.23
C ARG A 56 14.65 32.64 13.43
N GLY A 57 14.09 33.75 12.95
CA GLY A 57 14.79 34.71 12.07
C GLY A 57 15.14 34.14 10.69
N GLN A 58 14.50 33.04 10.29
CA GLN A 58 14.75 32.35 9.02
C GLN A 58 13.66 32.68 8.00
N LYS A 59 14.03 32.73 6.72
CA LYS A 59 13.07 32.82 5.62
C LYS A 59 12.44 31.45 5.39
N TYR A 60 11.11 31.39 5.34
CA TYR A 60 10.43 30.18 4.90
C TYR A 60 10.80 29.87 3.45
N VAL A 61 11.33 28.67 3.22
CA VAL A 61 11.62 28.13 1.90
C VAL A 61 10.63 26.99 1.66
N PRO A 62 9.73 27.10 0.68
CA PRO A 62 8.85 26.00 0.31
C PRO A 62 9.68 24.75 -0.02
N PRO A 63 9.21 23.55 0.35
CA PRO A 63 9.88 22.32 -0.05
C PRO A 63 9.96 22.25 -1.57
N LYS A 64 11.10 21.80 -2.08
CA LYS A 64 11.29 21.60 -3.51
C LYS A 64 10.28 20.54 -4.00
N PRO A 65 9.67 20.74 -5.18
CA PRO A 65 8.88 19.69 -5.81
C PRO A 65 9.69 18.39 -5.93
N PRO A 66 9.06 17.21 -5.82
CA PRO A 66 9.76 15.94 -5.98
C PRO A 66 10.41 15.85 -7.36
N THR A 67 11.55 15.14 -7.47
CA THR A 67 12.14 14.80 -8.78
C THR A 67 11.27 13.79 -9.52
N ALA A 68 11.53 13.55 -10.81
CA ALA A 68 10.79 12.56 -11.58
C ALA A 68 10.95 11.15 -10.99
N GLU A 69 12.15 10.81 -10.54
CA GLU A 69 12.48 9.56 -9.89
C GLU A 69 11.71 9.43 -8.57
N ARG A 70 11.68 10.49 -7.75
CA ARG A 70 10.93 10.48 -6.50
C ARG A 70 9.42 10.36 -6.73
N ARG A 71 8.87 10.99 -7.76
CA ARG A 71 7.46 10.80 -8.16
C ARG A 71 7.18 9.34 -8.52
N LYS A 72 8.09 8.71 -9.27
CA LYS A 72 7.97 7.29 -9.62
C LYS A 72 7.99 6.40 -8.37
N GLU A 73 8.90 6.66 -7.43
CA GLU A 73 8.95 5.91 -6.16
C GLU A 73 7.67 6.08 -5.34
N ILE A 74 7.11 7.29 -5.29
CA ILE A 74 5.81 7.55 -4.63
C ILE A 74 4.70 6.72 -5.29
N THR A 75 4.62 6.70 -6.62
CA THR A 75 3.65 5.89 -7.35
C THR A 75 3.84 4.39 -7.07
N ASP A 76 5.07 3.90 -7.13
CA ASP A 76 5.38 2.48 -6.87
C ASP A 76 4.97 2.10 -5.43
N ASN A 77 5.27 2.95 -4.44
CA ASN A 77 4.85 2.76 -3.05
C ASN A 77 3.31 2.74 -2.89
N HIS A 78 2.60 3.60 -3.63
CA HIS A 78 1.13 3.56 -3.64
C HIS A 78 0.59 2.27 -4.24
N ILE A 79 1.17 1.77 -5.34
CA ILE A 79 0.77 0.49 -5.92
C ILE A 79 0.99 -0.63 -4.89
N TRP A 80 2.16 -0.67 -4.26
CA TRP A 80 2.47 -1.64 -3.22
C TRP A 80 1.48 -1.60 -2.05
N SER A 81 1.29 -0.42 -1.46
CA SER A 81 0.41 -0.24 -0.29
C SER A 81 -1.03 -0.65 -0.60
N ASN A 82 -1.54 -0.28 -1.78
CA ASN A 82 -2.89 -0.65 -2.21
C ASN A 82 -3.01 -2.14 -2.53
N ALA A 83 -1.97 -2.74 -3.10
CA ALA A 83 -1.93 -4.18 -3.35
C ALA A 83 -2.00 -4.97 -2.04
N VAL A 84 -1.20 -4.59 -1.03
CA VAL A 84 -1.28 -5.17 0.31
C VAL A 84 -2.68 -5.00 0.89
N GLY A 85 -3.25 -3.79 0.83
CA GLY A 85 -4.62 -3.52 1.29
C GLY A 85 -5.67 -4.40 0.62
N ALA A 86 -5.61 -4.58 -0.70
CA ALA A 86 -6.53 -5.43 -1.45
C ALA A 86 -6.41 -6.91 -1.07
N LEU A 87 -5.18 -7.41 -0.87
CA LEU A 87 -4.95 -8.79 -0.41
C LEU A 87 -5.53 -9.05 0.98
N LEU A 88 -5.56 -8.03 1.85
CA LEU A 88 -6.11 -8.12 3.20
C LEU A 88 -7.63 -7.93 3.25
N ALA A 89 -8.19 -7.07 2.39
CA ALA A 89 -9.62 -6.80 2.35
C ALA A 89 -10.43 -7.96 1.76
N VAL A 90 -9.84 -8.70 0.80
CA VAL A 90 -10.53 -9.80 0.10
C VAL A 90 -9.72 -11.10 0.14
N PRO A 91 -9.40 -11.64 1.35
CA PRO A 91 -8.48 -12.76 1.50
C PRO A 91 -9.02 -14.07 0.92
N GLU A 92 -10.32 -14.14 0.64
CA GLU A 92 -11.01 -15.36 0.16
C GLU A 92 -11.20 -15.39 -1.37
N ASN A 93 -11.06 -14.28 -2.09
CA ASN A 93 -11.23 -14.28 -3.55
C ASN A 93 -9.89 -14.59 -4.28
N PRO A 94 -9.70 -15.81 -4.82
CA PRO A 94 -8.44 -16.19 -5.45
C PRO A 94 -8.11 -15.41 -6.71
N GLN A 95 -9.13 -14.96 -7.46
CA GLN A 95 -8.91 -14.19 -8.69
C GLN A 95 -8.39 -12.79 -8.38
N VAL A 96 -8.95 -12.13 -7.35
CA VAL A 96 -8.43 -10.84 -6.87
C VAL A 96 -6.98 -11.00 -6.42
N ARG A 97 -6.66 -12.02 -5.61
CA ARG A 97 -5.28 -12.24 -5.17
C ARG A 97 -4.32 -12.49 -6.33
N ALA A 98 -4.73 -13.29 -7.31
CA ALA A 98 -3.91 -13.53 -8.50
C ALA A 98 -3.67 -12.24 -9.29
N GLY A 99 -4.71 -11.44 -9.52
CA GLY A 99 -4.61 -10.16 -10.21
C GLY A 99 -3.70 -9.16 -9.49
N VAL A 100 -3.79 -9.06 -8.16
CA VAL A 100 -2.91 -8.21 -7.33
C VAL A 100 -1.46 -8.64 -7.44
N LEU A 101 -1.19 -9.94 -7.29
CA LEU A 101 0.17 -10.45 -7.37
C LEU A 101 0.77 -10.27 -8.77
N ARG A 102 -0.04 -10.35 -9.84
CA ARG A 102 0.41 -10.05 -11.20
C ARG A 102 0.81 -8.59 -11.36
N ILE A 103 0.04 -7.65 -10.82
CA ILE A 103 0.44 -6.23 -10.83
C ILE A 103 1.71 -5.98 -10.05
N MET A 104 1.83 -6.51 -8.84
CA MET A 104 3.05 -6.34 -8.06
C MET A 104 4.26 -6.88 -8.83
N ALA A 105 4.11 -7.97 -9.59
CA ALA A 105 5.17 -8.51 -10.44
C ALA A 105 5.56 -7.61 -11.63
N THR A 106 4.75 -6.61 -12.01
CA THR A 106 5.12 -5.61 -13.03
C THR A 106 5.99 -4.48 -12.48
N MET A 107 6.07 -4.34 -11.16
CA MET A 107 6.85 -3.28 -10.53
C MET A 107 8.35 -3.58 -10.67
N PRO A 108 9.17 -2.65 -11.17
CA PRO A 108 10.52 -2.97 -11.62
C PRO A 108 11.51 -3.30 -10.50
N LYS A 109 11.25 -2.86 -9.27
CA LYS A 109 12.09 -3.14 -8.10
C LYS A 109 11.58 -4.33 -7.28
N VAL A 110 10.39 -4.86 -7.60
CA VAL A 110 9.82 -6.01 -6.90
C VAL A 110 10.63 -7.27 -7.20
N ARG A 111 11.00 -7.98 -6.14
CA ARG A 111 11.69 -9.27 -6.20
C ARG A 111 10.84 -10.33 -5.54
N VAL A 112 10.72 -11.49 -6.19
CA VAL A 112 9.97 -12.64 -5.67
C VAL A 112 10.92 -13.81 -5.47
N THR A 113 10.92 -14.40 -4.28
CA THR A 113 11.72 -15.56 -3.92
C THR A 113 10.82 -16.65 -3.34
N LYS A 114 11.04 -17.90 -3.76
CA LYS A 114 10.35 -19.06 -3.18
C LYS A 114 10.98 -19.40 -1.84
N THR A 115 10.17 -19.57 -0.80
CA THR A 115 10.61 -19.82 0.57
C THR A 115 9.69 -20.84 1.25
N SER A 116 9.95 -21.12 2.52
CA SER A 116 9.02 -21.84 3.38
C SER A 116 8.85 -21.10 4.71
N THR A 117 7.63 -21.12 5.25
CA THR A 117 7.30 -20.54 6.56
C THR A 117 6.53 -21.58 7.36
N ALA A 118 7.05 -21.96 8.53
CA ALA A 118 6.46 -23.01 9.38
C ALA A 118 6.14 -24.31 8.61
N GLY A 119 7.07 -24.74 7.74
CA GLY A 119 6.91 -25.95 6.91
C GLY A 119 5.95 -25.81 5.72
N GLN A 120 5.31 -24.65 5.53
CA GLN A 120 4.42 -24.40 4.39
C GLN A 120 5.16 -23.64 3.27
N PRO A 121 4.96 -24.00 1.98
CA PRO A 121 5.53 -23.26 0.86
C PRO A 121 5.01 -21.82 0.79
N THR A 122 5.93 -20.86 0.72
CA THR A 122 5.63 -19.42 0.65
C THR A 122 6.38 -18.73 -0.49
N LEU A 123 5.91 -17.53 -0.85
CA LEU A 123 6.65 -16.58 -1.67
C LEU A 123 6.97 -15.38 -0.79
N THR A 124 8.21 -14.94 -0.83
CA THR A 124 8.68 -13.70 -0.24
C THR A 124 8.80 -12.67 -1.35
N ILE A 125 8.03 -11.59 -1.23
CA ILE A 125 7.94 -10.49 -2.19
C ILE A 125 8.55 -9.27 -1.51
N VAL A 126 9.52 -8.63 -2.16
CA VAL A 126 10.27 -7.50 -1.58
C VAL A 126 10.23 -6.32 -2.53
N ASP A 127 9.99 -5.12 -2.01
CA ASP A 127 10.26 -3.86 -2.70
C ASP A 127 11.03 -2.90 -1.79
N SER A 128 11.68 -1.91 -2.40
CA SER A 128 12.48 -0.91 -1.69
C SER A 128 12.45 0.45 -2.38
N TRP A 129 12.33 1.48 -1.56
CA TRP A 129 12.35 2.88 -1.91
C TRP A 129 13.49 3.60 -1.18
N SER A 130 13.73 4.86 -1.51
CA SER A 130 14.78 5.65 -0.86
C SER A 130 14.58 5.82 0.66
N ASP A 131 13.35 5.68 1.13
CA ASP A 131 12.92 5.87 2.52
C ASP A 131 12.42 4.58 3.19
N GLY A 132 12.58 3.41 2.58
CA GLY A 132 12.19 2.17 3.24
C GLY A 132 12.22 0.94 2.36
N LYS A 133 11.92 -0.19 2.99
CA LYS A 133 11.83 -1.50 2.37
C LYS A 133 10.69 -2.26 3.01
N GLU A 134 9.91 -2.95 2.18
CA GLU A 134 8.88 -3.85 2.68
C GLU A 134 9.07 -5.26 2.14
N THR A 135 8.71 -6.23 2.98
CA THR A 135 8.76 -7.64 2.65
C THR A 135 7.41 -8.28 2.98
N LEU A 136 6.67 -8.66 1.95
CA LEU A 136 5.40 -9.38 2.04
C LEU A 136 5.65 -10.88 1.86
N VAL A 137 5.15 -11.69 2.79
CA VAL A 137 5.15 -13.15 2.68
C VAL A 137 3.74 -13.62 2.36
N VAL A 138 3.59 -14.40 1.29
CA VAL A 138 2.31 -15.01 0.90
C VAL A 138 2.43 -16.53 0.80
N ARG A 139 1.34 -17.26 1.02
CA ARG A 139 1.28 -18.71 0.74
C ARG A 139 1.46 -18.95 -0.76
N ALA A 140 2.39 -19.82 -1.14
CA ALA A 140 2.75 -20.00 -2.55
C ALA A 140 1.60 -20.55 -3.41
N ARG A 141 0.72 -21.37 -2.82
CA ARG A 141 -0.42 -21.97 -3.54
C ARG A 141 -1.62 -21.05 -3.65
N THR A 142 -1.87 -20.23 -2.64
CA THR A 142 -3.12 -19.48 -2.53
C THR A 142 -2.95 -17.97 -2.72
N GLY A 143 -1.73 -17.44 -2.58
CA GLY A 143 -1.46 -16.00 -2.59
C GLY A 143 -1.98 -15.26 -1.34
N GLN A 144 -2.39 -15.99 -0.30
CA GLN A 144 -2.86 -15.38 0.95
C GLN A 144 -1.69 -14.77 1.74
N PRO A 145 -1.82 -13.53 2.26
CA PRO A 145 -0.84 -12.93 3.15
C PRO A 145 -0.60 -13.79 4.39
N VAL A 146 0.67 -13.87 4.78
CA VAL A 146 1.16 -14.57 5.98
C VAL A 146 1.85 -13.57 6.92
N ALA A 147 2.68 -12.70 6.37
CA ALA A 147 3.36 -11.67 7.14
C ALA A 147 3.72 -10.46 6.27
N LEU A 148 3.87 -9.30 6.90
CA LEU A 148 4.45 -8.08 6.31
C LEU A 148 5.50 -7.52 7.26
N LEU A 149 6.72 -7.34 6.76
CA LEU A 149 7.78 -6.62 7.43
C LEU A 149 7.94 -5.25 6.78
N SER A 150 7.88 -4.20 7.59
CA SER A 150 8.17 -2.82 7.18
C SER A 150 9.44 -2.33 7.85
N GLU A 151 10.39 -1.86 7.04
CA GLU A 151 11.70 -1.35 7.46
C GLU A 151 11.83 0.11 6.97
N VAL A 152 11.86 1.06 7.89
CA VAL A 152 12.05 2.49 7.59
C VAL A 152 13.32 2.97 8.30
N PRO A 153 14.24 3.67 7.64
CA PRO A 153 15.48 4.14 8.27
C PRO A 153 15.21 4.99 9.53
N GLY A 154 15.89 4.66 10.62
CA GLY A 154 15.73 5.35 11.91
C GLY A 154 14.49 4.95 12.72
N ILE A 155 13.65 4.04 12.21
CA ILE A 155 12.50 3.48 12.92
C ILE A 155 12.76 1.99 13.14
N LYS A 156 12.37 1.48 14.32
CA LYS A 156 12.46 0.04 14.60
C LYS A 156 11.60 -0.74 13.58
N PRO A 157 12.11 -1.81 12.95
CA PRO A 157 11.32 -2.62 12.05
C PRO A 157 10.05 -3.17 12.70
N SER A 158 8.97 -3.20 11.92
CA SER A 158 7.67 -3.71 12.34
C SER A 158 7.30 -4.94 11.54
N MET A 159 6.90 -6.01 12.23
CA MET A 159 6.41 -7.25 11.61
C MET A 159 4.96 -7.47 12.00
N THR A 160 4.09 -7.61 11.00
CA THR A 160 2.67 -7.94 11.17
C THR A 160 2.44 -9.35 10.64
N TYR A 161 1.82 -10.21 11.44
CA TYR A 161 1.42 -11.56 11.03
C TYR A 161 -0.07 -11.61 10.73
N TYR A 162 -0.44 -12.27 9.63
CA TYR A 162 -1.82 -12.38 9.18
C TYR A 162 -2.34 -13.80 9.40
N HIS A 163 -3.48 -13.87 10.09
CA HIS A 163 -4.24 -15.09 10.29
C HIS A 163 -5.64 -14.86 9.74
N ASN A 164 -6.03 -15.66 8.74
CA ASN A 164 -7.37 -15.64 8.19
C ASN A 164 -8.13 -16.84 8.75
N SER A 165 -9.26 -16.57 9.39
CA SER A 165 -10.19 -17.57 9.90
C SER A 165 -11.59 -17.23 9.43
N ARG A 166 -12.34 -18.23 8.97
CA ARG A 166 -13.78 -18.06 8.71
C ARG A 166 -14.52 -18.17 10.03
N VAL A 167 -15.27 -17.13 10.37
CA VAL A 167 -16.15 -17.10 11.54
C VAL A 167 -17.60 -17.21 11.07
N ARG A 168 -18.45 -17.90 11.82
CA ARG A 168 -19.90 -17.86 11.58
C ARG A 168 -20.48 -16.66 12.31
N THR A 169 -21.57 -16.11 11.80
CA THR A 169 -22.31 -15.03 12.48
C THR A 169 -22.72 -15.42 13.89
N ALA A 170 -23.05 -16.70 14.12
CA ALA A 170 -23.36 -17.22 15.44
C ALA A 170 -22.15 -17.17 16.40
N ASP A 171 -20.94 -17.45 15.91
CA ASP A 171 -19.72 -17.44 16.70
C ASP A 171 -19.33 -16.01 17.09
N VAL A 172 -19.50 -15.05 16.18
CA VAL A 172 -19.32 -13.62 16.45
C VAL A 172 -20.30 -13.13 17.51
N LYS A 173 -21.59 -13.48 17.39
CA LYS A 173 -22.61 -13.14 18.40
C LYS A 173 -22.29 -13.74 19.77
N ALA A 174 -21.65 -14.91 19.79
CA ALA A 174 -21.25 -15.61 21.01
C ALA A 174 -19.88 -15.18 21.55
N GLY A 175 -19.17 -14.25 20.90
CA GLY A 175 -17.84 -13.80 21.30
C GLY A 175 -16.74 -14.87 21.16
N LYS A 176 -16.90 -15.84 20.24
CA LYS A 176 -15.96 -16.94 20.01
C LYS A 176 -15.29 -16.75 18.65
N PHE A 177 -14.09 -16.19 18.59
CA PHE A 177 -13.31 -16.02 17.36
C PHE A 177 -11.81 -15.92 17.64
#